data_AF-A0A0R2RI43-F1
#
_entry.id   AF-A0A0R2RI43-F1
#
_cell.length_a   1.000
_cell.length_b   1.000
_cell.length_c   1.000
_cell.angle_alpha   90.00
_cell.angle_beta   90.00
_cell.angle_gamma   90.00
#
_symmetry.space_group_name_H-M   'P 1'
#
loop_
_entity.id
_entity.type
_entity.pdbx_description
1 polymer ?
#
loop_
_entity_poly.entity_id
_entity_poly.type
_entity_poly.pdbx_seq_one_letter_code
_entity_poly.pdbx_strand_id
1 'polypeptide(L)'
;MRENGYRLVLWDAWRPRYAQRALWAAQPDGRFLTPPTKVSRHTRGTSVDVSLADKDGRILEMPSDHDDFSKKADEDFSDVSKEVANRARILRRAMFAAGFSGVPAEWWHYDLRDWADYQPLE
;
A
#
# COMPACT_ATOMS: atom_id res chain seq x y z
N MET A 1 -4.38 2.56 16.68
CA MET A 1 -3.64 1.36 16.19
C MET A 1 -3.05 0.59 17.36
N ARG A 2 -2.06 1.14 18.08
CA ARG A 2 -1.41 0.49 19.23
C ARG A 2 -2.37 0.14 20.37
N GLU A 3 -3.28 1.05 20.71
CA GLU A 3 -4.32 0.84 21.73
C GLU A 3 -5.27 -0.33 21.39
N ASN A 4 -5.41 -0.63 20.10
CA ASN A 4 -6.22 -1.76 19.61
C ASN A 4 -5.38 -3.04 19.41
N GLY A 5 -4.14 -3.07 19.91
CA GLY A 5 -3.25 -4.23 19.79
C GLY A 5 -2.61 -4.43 18.42
N TYR A 6 -2.68 -3.44 17.52
CA TYR A 6 -2.09 -3.53 16.17
C TYR A 6 -0.81 -2.72 16.01
N ARG A 7 0.10 -3.25 15.19
CA ARG A 7 1.31 -2.61 14.69
C ARG A 7 1.26 -2.47 13.17
N LEU A 8 1.94 -1.46 12.62
CA LEU A 8 2.15 -1.34 11.18
C LEU A 8 3.36 -2.16 10.77
N VAL A 9 3.25 -2.82 9.63
CA VAL A 9 4.35 -3.43 8.87
C VAL A 9 4.57 -2.54 7.65
N LEU A 10 5.81 -2.12 7.39
CA LEU A 10 6.17 -1.31 6.22
C LEU A 10 6.87 -2.21 5.21
N TRP A 11 6.34 -2.29 3.99
CA TRP A 11 6.88 -3.09 2.89
C TRP A 11 7.71 -2.23 1.94
N ASP A 12 7.15 -1.12 1.49
CA ASP A 12 7.79 -0.15 0.60
C ASP A 12 7.44 1.28 1.04
N ALA A 13 8.30 2.23 0.72
CA ALA A 13 8.12 3.65 1.00
C ALA A 13 8.75 4.48 -0.10
N TRP A 14 9.86 5.16 0.17
CA TRP A 14 10.61 5.79 -0.90
C TRP A 14 11.26 4.72 -1.80
N ARG A 15 10.97 4.79 -3.11
CA ARG A 15 11.50 3.90 -4.13
C ARG A 15 12.20 4.70 -5.22
N PRO A 16 13.50 4.48 -5.49
CA PRO A 16 14.22 5.21 -6.53
C PRO A 16 13.75 4.83 -7.94
N ARG A 17 14.01 5.72 -8.91
CA ARG A 17 13.53 5.54 -10.29
C ARG A 17 14.04 4.26 -10.95
N TYR A 18 15.25 3.81 -10.63
CA TYR A 18 15.78 2.57 -11.21
C TYR A 18 15.02 1.34 -10.69
N ALA A 19 14.61 1.33 -9.42
CA ALA A 19 13.82 0.25 -8.83
C ALA A 19 12.40 0.22 -9.43
N GLN A 20 11.78 1.39 -9.66
CA GLN A 20 10.50 1.47 -10.39
C GLN A 20 10.61 0.87 -11.80
N ARG A 21 11.71 1.11 -12.52
CA ARG A 21 11.95 0.52 -13.85
C ARG A 21 12.13 -0.99 -13.78
N ALA A 22 12.83 -1.48 -12.76
CA ALA A 22 13.03 -2.91 -12.55
C ALA A 22 11.70 -3.63 -12.26
N LEU A 23 10.85 -3.06 -11.39
CA LEU A 23 9.51 -3.60 -11.12
C LEU A 23 8.66 -3.65 -12.39
N TRP A 24 8.62 -2.56 -13.17
CA TRP A 24 7.90 -2.53 -14.44
C TRP A 24 8.41 -3.57 -15.44
N ALA A 25 9.73 -3.79 -15.50
CA ALA A 25 10.32 -4.78 -16.38
C ALA A 25 9.93 -6.22 -15.98
N ALA A 26 9.77 -6.48 -14.68
CA ALA A 26 9.33 -7.77 -14.16
C ALA A 26 7.82 -7.99 -14.35
N GLN A 27 7.01 -6.95 -14.19
CA GLN A 27 5.54 -7.01 -14.28
C GLN A 27 4.98 -5.73 -14.93
N PRO A 28 4.88 -5.66 -16.27
CA PRO A 28 4.45 -4.44 -16.97
C PRO A 28 2.92 -4.24 -16.96
N ASP A 29 2.33 -4.13 -15.76
CA ASP A 29 0.89 -3.96 -15.57
C ASP A 29 0.56 -2.55 -15.05
N GLY A 30 0.02 -1.71 -15.95
CA GLY A 30 -0.35 -0.33 -15.66
C GLY A 30 -1.53 -0.15 -14.70
N ARG A 31 -2.20 -1.23 -14.28
CA ARG A 31 -3.26 -1.18 -13.28
C ARG A 31 -2.70 -1.00 -11.85
N PHE A 32 -1.49 -1.49 -11.63
CA PHE A 32 -0.83 -1.52 -10.32
C PHE A 32 0.47 -0.71 -10.36
N LEU A 33 1.26 -0.85 -11.42
CA LEU A 33 2.57 -0.21 -11.52
C LEU A 33 2.52 1.05 -12.38
N THR A 34 3.18 2.10 -11.90
CA THR A 34 3.39 3.32 -12.70
C THR A 34 4.37 3.00 -13.85
N PRO A 35 4.01 3.25 -15.12
CA PRO A 35 4.90 3.00 -16.25
C PRO A 35 6.14 3.90 -16.17
N PRO A 36 7.30 3.49 -16.73
CA PRO A 36 8.54 4.26 -16.70
C PRO A 36 8.45 5.65 -17.36
N THR A 37 7.43 5.87 -18.19
CA THR A 37 7.11 7.15 -18.83
C THR A 37 6.48 8.16 -17.88
N LYS A 38 6.04 7.73 -16.70
CA LYS A 38 5.46 8.56 -15.63
C LYS A 38 6.35 8.51 -14.39
N VAL A 39 6.15 9.47 -13.49
CA VAL A 39 6.85 9.52 -12.21
C VAL A 39 6.00 8.84 -11.14
N SER A 40 6.53 7.77 -10.55
CA SER A 40 5.89 7.06 -9.44
C SER A 40 5.82 7.94 -8.19
N ARG A 41 4.71 7.90 -7.44
CA ARG A 41 4.56 8.67 -6.20
C ARG A 41 5.55 8.23 -5.11
N HIS A 42 5.96 6.96 -5.09
CA HIS A 42 7.02 6.49 -4.20
C HIS A 42 8.34 7.26 -4.36
N THR A 43 8.66 7.76 -5.56
CA THR A 43 9.89 8.55 -5.77
C THR A 43 9.87 9.88 -5.01
N ARG A 44 8.70 10.37 -4.59
CA ARG A 44 8.54 11.60 -3.79
C ARG A 44 8.69 11.37 -2.29
N GLY A 45 8.76 10.11 -1.84
CA GLY A 45 8.73 9.77 -0.41
C GLY A 45 7.37 10.00 0.26
N THR A 46 6.30 10.10 -0.54
CA THR A 46 4.94 10.42 -0.08
C THR A 46 3.99 9.21 -0.11
N SER A 47 4.51 8.03 -0.46
CA SER A 47 3.74 6.80 -0.60
C SER A 47 4.32 5.72 0.31
N VAL A 48 3.45 4.87 0.84
CA VAL A 48 3.83 3.72 1.65
C VAL A 48 2.97 2.51 1.30
N ASP A 49 3.61 1.35 1.26
CA ASP A 49 2.97 0.04 1.23
C ASP A 49 3.03 -0.55 2.62
N VAL A 50 1.86 -0.81 3.22
CA VAL A 50 1.78 -1.24 4.62
C VAL A 50 0.82 -2.40 4.84
N SER A 51 1.09 -3.15 5.90
CA SER A 51 0.24 -4.22 6.41
C SER A 51 0.05 -4.08 7.94
N LEU A 52 -0.67 -5.02 8.54
CA LEU A 52 -0.89 -5.10 9.98
C LEU A 52 -0.15 -6.28 10.59
N ALA A 53 0.37 -6.05 11.79
CA ALA A 53 0.84 -7.09 12.69
C ALA A 53 0.12 -7.00 14.05
N ASP A 54 0.11 -8.10 14.79
CA ASP A 54 -0.35 -8.13 16.17
C ASP A 54 0.63 -7.42 17.13
N LYS A 55 0.27 -7.36 18.42
CA LYS A 55 1.09 -6.75 19.47
C LYS A 55 2.45 -7.43 19.66
N ASP A 56 2.57 -8.70 19.29
CA ASP A 56 3.77 -9.51 19.40
C ASP A 56 4.62 -9.43 18.10
N GLY A 57 4.14 -8.71 17.09
CA GLY A 57 4.81 -8.49 15.81
C GLY A 57 4.53 -9.56 14.75
N ARG A 58 3.56 -10.46 14.97
CA ARG A 58 3.17 -11.44 13.94
C ARG A 58 2.35 -10.75 12.87
N ILE A 59 2.80 -10.84 11.62
CA ILE A 59 2.07 -10.33 10.45
C ILE A 59 0.71 -11.03 10.40
N LEU A 60 -0.35 -10.24 10.27
CA LEU A 60 -1.71 -10.74 10.18
C LEU A 60 -2.06 -11.04 8.73
N GLU A 61 -2.93 -12.02 8.52
CA GLU A 61 -3.51 -12.30 7.21
C GLU A 61 -4.34 -11.09 6.74
N MET A 62 -4.11 -10.70 5.49
CA MET A 62 -4.71 -9.58 4.76
C MET A 62 -5.36 -10.11 3.46
N PRO A 63 -6.12 -9.29 2.69
CA PRO A 63 -6.92 -9.79 1.56
C PRO A 63 -6.12 -10.57 0.51
N SER A 64 -4.86 -10.17 0.31
CA SER A 64 -3.86 -10.84 -0.52
C SER A 64 -2.47 -10.67 0.08
N ASP A 65 -1.47 -11.28 -0.53
CA ASP A 65 -0.08 -10.89 -0.28
C ASP A 65 0.20 -9.47 -0.83
N HIS A 66 1.28 -8.84 -0.35
CA HIS A 66 1.84 -7.62 -0.96
C HIS A 66 2.30 -7.92 -2.39
N ASP A 67 2.11 -6.99 -3.31
CA ASP A 67 2.37 -7.16 -4.75
C ASP A 67 1.56 -8.31 -5.40
N ASP A 68 0.33 -8.56 -4.94
CA ASP A 68 -0.63 -9.44 -5.64
C ASP A 68 -1.39 -8.66 -6.71
N PHE A 69 -1.27 -9.07 -7.98
CA PHE A 69 -1.89 -8.37 -9.12
C PHE A 69 -3.29 -8.93 -9.48
N SER A 70 -3.91 -9.67 -8.57
CA SER A 70 -5.27 -10.23 -8.72
C SER A 70 -6.34 -9.26 -8.18
N LYS A 71 -7.62 -9.64 -8.36
CA LYS A 71 -8.74 -8.84 -7.85
C LYS A 71 -8.79 -8.77 -6.32
N LYS A 72 -8.19 -9.74 -5.61
CA LYS A 72 -8.14 -9.75 -4.15
C LYS A 72 -7.38 -8.56 -3.55
N ALA A 73 -6.55 -7.91 -4.37
CA ALA A 73 -5.81 -6.72 -3.98
C ALA A 73 -6.69 -5.46 -3.85
N ASP A 74 -7.87 -5.44 -4.47
CA ASP A 74 -8.73 -4.26 -4.51
C ASP A 74 -9.41 -3.95 -3.17
N GLU A 75 -10.10 -2.82 -3.12
CA GLU A 75 -10.75 -2.32 -1.90
C GLU A 75 -12.17 -2.88 -1.62
N ASP A 76 -12.68 -3.83 -2.42
CA ASP A 76 -14.02 -4.40 -2.23
C ASP A 76 -14.08 -5.31 -0.99
N PHE A 77 -13.04 -6.13 -0.78
CA PHE A 77 -12.92 -7.10 0.33
C PHE A 77 -14.13 -8.04 0.50
N SER A 78 -14.96 -8.19 -0.53
CA SER A 78 -16.20 -8.98 -0.48
C SER A 78 -15.92 -10.47 -0.69
N ASP A 79 -14.75 -10.80 -1.23
CA ASP A 79 -14.29 -12.14 -1.61
C ASP A 79 -13.32 -12.77 -0.59
N VAL A 80 -13.13 -12.13 0.58
CA VAL A 80 -12.28 -12.62 1.68
C VAL A 80 -13.07 -12.82 2.98
N SER A 81 -12.45 -13.45 3.98
CA SER A 81 -13.11 -13.69 5.27
C SER A 81 -13.50 -12.37 5.96
N LYS A 82 -14.57 -12.39 6.77
CA LYS A 82 -15.01 -11.20 7.53
C LYS A 82 -13.92 -10.64 8.42
N GLU A 83 -13.07 -11.50 8.97
CA GLU A 83 -11.95 -11.10 9.82
C GLU A 83 -10.87 -10.36 9.01
N VAL A 84 -10.47 -10.92 7.86
CA VAL A 84 -9.50 -10.31 6.94
C VAL A 84 -10.02 -8.96 6.42
N ALA A 85 -11.28 -8.91 5.98
CA ALA A 85 -11.92 -7.67 5.54
C ALA A 85 -11.98 -6.61 6.66
N ASN A 86 -12.17 -7.03 7.92
CA ASN A 86 -12.15 -6.11 9.06
C ASN A 86 -10.74 -5.55 9.33
N ARG A 87 -9.70 -6.39 9.24
CA ARG A 87 -8.30 -5.95 9.36
C ARG A 87 -7.93 -4.93 8.28
N ALA A 88 -8.28 -5.19 7.02
CA ALA A 88 -8.07 -4.25 5.92
C ALA A 88 -8.80 -2.91 6.16
N ARG A 89 -10.06 -2.94 6.64
CA ARG A 89 -10.79 -1.72 7.00
C ARG A 89 -10.17 -0.97 8.18
N ILE A 90 -9.62 -1.68 9.18
CA ILE A 90 -8.89 -1.05 10.31
C ILE A 90 -7.66 -0.31 9.80
N LEU A 91 -6.85 -0.97 8.96
CA LEU A 91 -5.67 -0.36 8.35
C LEU A 91 -6.06 0.90 7.56
N ARG A 92 -7.03 0.78 6.64
CA ARG A 92 -7.49 1.89 5.79
C ARG A 92 -7.98 3.08 6.62
N ARG A 93 -8.80 2.84 7.65
CA ARG A 93 -9.26 3.90 8.57
C ARG A 93 -8.11 4.58 9.29
N ALA A 94 -7.12 3.82 9.75
CA ALA A 94 -5.96 4.37 10.43
C ALA A 94 -5.09 5.23 9.51
N MET A 95 -4.82 4.75 8.29
CA MET A 95 -4.06 5.51 7.29
C MET A 95 -4.80 6.79 6.89
N PHE A 96 -6.13 6.73 6.73
CA PHE A 96 -6.94 7.90 6.41
C PHE A 96 -6.97 8.92 7.56
N ALA A 97 -7.04 8.46 8.80
CA ALA A 97 -6.95 9.34 9.96
C ALA A 97 -5.56 10.01 10.06
N ALA A 98 -4.52 9.36 9.54
CA ALA A 98 -3.15 9.88 9.50
C ALA A 98 -2.85 10.79 8.29
N GLY A 99 -3.85 11.16 7.49
CA GLY A 99 -3.67 12.09 6.36
C GLY A 99 -3.38 11.43 5.02
N PHE A 100 -3.48 10.11 4.92
CA PHE A 100 -3.31 9.38 3.67
C PHE A 100 -4.65 9.17 2.92
N SER A 101 -4.54 8.71 1.68
CA SER A 101 -5.60 8.18 0.81
C SER A 101 -5.14 6.86 0.19
N GLY A 102 -6.08 5.93 -0.04
CA GLY A 102 -5.79 4.61 -0.60
C GLY A 102 -5.94 4.56 -2.11
N VAL A 103 -5.40 3.52 -2.73
CA VAL A 103 -5.57 3.22 -4.16
C VAL A 103 -6.61 2.11 -4.31
N PRO A 104 -7.66 2.27 -5.15
CA PRO A 104 -8.74 1.28 -5.25
C PRO A 104 -8.30 -0.13 -5.65
N ALA A 105 -7.18 -0.25 -6.38
CA ALA A 105 -6.64 -1.53 -6.83
C ALA A 105 -5.69 -2.20 -5.82
N GLU A 106 -5.27 -1.51 -4.75
CA GLU A 106 -4.18 -1.94 -3.87
C GLU A 106 -4.50 -1.63 -2.40
N TRP A 107 -4.93 -2.63 -1.62
CA TRP A 107 -5.34 -2.46 -0.23
C TRP A 107 -4.19 -2.00 0.69
N TRP A 108 -2.95 -2.26 0.29
CA TRP A 108 -1.73 -1.93 1.04
C TRP A 108 -1.15 -0.56 0.70
N HIS A 109 -1.48 0.03 -0.44
CA HIS A 109 -0.87 1.27 -0.94
C HIS A 109 -1.60 2.51 -0.43
N TYR A 110 -0.84 3.43 0.15
CA TYR A 110 -1.34 4.70 0.65
C TYR A 110 -0.45 5.87 0.25
N ASP A 111 -1.08 6.93 -0.29
CA ASP A 111 -0.42 8.20 -0.61
C ASP A 111 -0.82 9.28 0.41
N LEU A 112 0.11 10.15 0.81
CA LEU A 112 -0.23 11.40 1.48
C LEU A 112 -1.17 12.22 0.60
N ARG A 113 -2.20 12.86 1.18
CA ARG A 113 -3.20 13.60 0.39
C ARG A 113 -2.61 14.79 -0.38
N ASP A 114 -1.54 15.37 0.13
CA ASP A 114 -0.77 16.48 -0.43
C ASP A 114 0.46 16.01 -1.22
N TRP A 115 0.53 14.73 -1.64
CA TRP A 115 1.68 14.16 -2.36
C TRP A 115 2.16 15.00 -3.55
N ALA A 116 1.25 15.73 -4.20
CA ALA A 116 1.55 16.56 -5.37
C ALA A 116 2.49 17.73 -5.05
N ASP A 117 2.52 18.19 -3.80
CA ASP A 117 3.33 19.33 -3.34
C ASP A 117 4.81 18.96 -3.13
N TYR A 118 5.13 17.67 -3.11
CA TYR A 118 6.48 17.16 -2.87
C TYR A 118 7.17 16.81 -4.19
N GLN A 119 8.38 17.31 -4.41
CA GLN A 119 9.14 16.98 -5.60
C GLN A 119 9.67 15.53 -5.54
N PRO A 120 9.80 14.84 -6.69
CA PRO A 120 10.51 13.57 -6.75
C PRO A 120 11.94 13.73 -6.25
N LEU A 121 12.39 12.77 -5.43
CA LEU A 121 13.76 12.65 -4.97
C LEU A 121 14.50 11.70 -5.94
N GLU A 122 15.74 12.05 -6.26
CA GLU A 122 16.64 11.23 -7.10
C GLU A 122 17.38 10.18 -6.26
#